data_AF-A0A2D4FKI2-F1
#
_entry.id   AF-A0A2D4FKI2-F1
#
_cell.length_a   1.000
_cell.length_b   1.000
_cell.length_c   1.000
_cell.angle_alpha   90.00
_cell.angle_beta   90.00
_cell.angle_gamma   90.00
#
_symmetry.space_group_name_H-M   'P 1'
#
loop_
_entity.id
_entity.type
_entity.pdbx_description
1 polymer ?
#
loop_
_entity_poly.entity_id
_entity_poly.type
_entity_poly.pdbx_seq_one_letter_code
_entity_poly.pdbx_strand_id
1 'polypeptide(L)'
;MPFYSASLIETVQSEIIRDNPGILDCLKEGIGRAMGFGVPHSKRLLPLLALTFPTVLHGVLHYIISSAVQKLVLFFLKKENSSSFPAENSNSVQNMLDAYFPELIASFAASLCTDVMLYPLETVLHRLHIQGTRTIIDNTDLGYEVLPINTQYEGMRDCINSIKREEGMLGFYKGFGAVIVQYTLHVAVLQLTKVIYSTLLQNIS
;
A
#
# COMPACT_ATOMS: atom_id res chain seq x y z
N MET A 1 6.08 -9.03 -5.51
CA MET A 1 5.19 -9.96 -4.75
C MET A 1 5.96 -11.00 -3.93
N PRO A 2 6.82 -11.87 -4.47
CA PRO A 2 7.60 -12.80 -3.63
C PRO A 2 8.60 -12.07 -2.73
N PHE A 3 9.31 -11.07 -3.25
CA PHE A 3 10.24 -10.23 -2.49
C PHE A 3 9.57 -9.29 -1.48
N TYR A 4 8.41 -8.72 -1.84
CA TYR A 4 7.63 -7.88 -0.92
C TYR A 4 7.11 -8.69 0.26
N SER A 5 6.63 -9.91 -0.01
CA SER A 5 6.29 -10.85 1.05
C SER A 5 7.54 -11.13 1.88
N ALA A 6 8.65 -11.59 1.26
CA ALA A 6 9.94 -11.89 1.91
C ALA A 6 10.42 -10.76 2.85
N SER A 7 10.42 -9.51 2.36
CA SER A 7 10.82 -8.34 3.14
C SER A 7 9.85 -8.01 4.28
N LEU A 8 8.54 -8.16 4.08
CA LEU A 8 7.57 -8.00 5.16
C LEU A 8 7.84 -9.02 6.26
N ILE A 9 8.02 -10.29 5.91
CA ILE A 9 8.31 -11.38 6.85
C ILE A 9 9.57 -11.11 7.66
N GLU A 10 10.64 -10.71 6.97
CA GLU A 10 11.91 -10.37 7.58
C GLU A 10 11.77 -9.18 8.56
N THR A 11 10.85 -8.25 8.27
CA THR A 11 10.57 -7.11 9.15
C THR A 11 9.78 -7.50 10.42
N VAL A 12 8.95 -8.54 10.36
CA VAL A 12 8.13 -9.00 11.51
C VAL A 12 8.67 -10.23 12.24
N GLN A 13 9.76 -10.84 11.77
CA GLN A 13 10.33 -12.03 12.39
C GLN A 13 11.25 -11.68 13.58
N SER A 14 11.03 -12.34 14.73
CA SER A 14 11.83 -12.17 15.94
C SER A 14 13.27 -12.70 15.78
N GLU A 15 14.24 -12.03 16.41
CA GLU A 15 15.66 -12.39 16.40
C GLU A 15 15.96 -13.76 17.04
N ILE A 16 15.04 -14.31 17.84
CA ILE A 16 15.22 -15.55 18.61
C ILE A 16 15.39 -16.81 17.71
N ILE A 17 14.98 -16.74 16.43
CA ILE A 17 15.11 -17.85 15.44
C ILE A 17 15.99 -17.43 14.25
N ARG A 18 16.79 -16.37 14.39
CA ARG A 18 17.67 -15.88 13.31
C ARG A 18 18.92 -16.74 13.19
N ASP A 19 18.77 -17.94 12.64
CA ASP A 19 19.90 -18.81 12.28
C ASP A 19 20.63 -18.22 11.06
N ASN A 20 21.66 -17.42 11.32
CA ASN A 20 22.61 -16.80 10.38
C ASN A 20 22.01 -15.95 9.23
N PRO A 21 22.19 -14.61 9.22
CA PRO A 21 21.64 -13.74 8.18
C PRO A 21 22.51 -13.79 6.91
N GLY A 22 22.28 -14.76 6.03
CA GLY A 22 22.76 -14.70 4.66
C GLY A 22 21.86 -13.79 3.82
N ILE A 23 22.39 -12.69 3.27
CA ILE A 23 21.65 -11.77 2.36
C ILE A 23 21.01 -12.53 1.17
N LEU A 24 21.57 -13.67 0.80
CA LEU A 24 21.11 -14.51 -0.32
C LEU A 24 20.03 -15.52 0.07
N ASP A 25 19.75 -15.74 1.35
CA ASP A 25 18.70 -16.70 1.77
C ASP A 25 17.30 -16.15 1.49
N CYS A 26 17.06 -14.85 1.66
CA CYS A 26 15.81 -14.20 1.24
C CYS A 26 15.59 -14.33 -0.28
N LEU A 27 16.66 -14.23 -1.07
CA LEU A 27 16.60 -14.41 -2.53
C LEU A 27 16.34 -15.88 -2.89
N LYS A 28 17.05 -16.82 -2.27
CA LYS A 28 16.91 -18.26 -2.49
C LYS A 28 15.52 -18.76 -2.09
N GLU A 29 15.01 -18.30 -0.97
CA GLU A 29 13.67 -18.63 -0.50
C GLU A 29 12.59 -18.00 -1.38
N GLY A 30 12.79 -16.75 -1.82
CA GLY A 30 11.94 -16.09 -2.83
C GLY A 30 11.89 -16.86 -4.16
N ILE A 31 13.03 -17.39 -4.62
CA ILE A 31 13.14 -18.19 -5.85
C ILE A 31 12.50 -19.58 -5.67
N GLY A 32 12.76 -20.26 -4.56
CA GLY A 32 12.15 -21.57 -4.26
C GLY A 32 10.62 -21.51 -4.19
N ARG A 33 10.11 -20.42 -3.61
CA ARG A 33 8.68 -20.10 -3.56
C ARG A 33 8.08 -19.77 -4.92
N ALA A 34 8.83 -19.12 -5.81
CA ALA A 34 8.39 -18.80 -7.17
C ALA A 34 8.36 -20.04 -8.09
N MET A 35 9.29 -20.98 -7.90
CA MET A 35 9.36 -22.21 -8.71
C MET A 35 8.44 -23.34 -8.20
N GLY A 36 7.69 -23.14 -7.10
CA GLY A 36 6.79 -24.15 -6.56
C GLY A 36 7.49 -25.35 -5.90
N PHE A 37 8.82 -25.31 -5.75
CA PHE A 37 9.57 -26.31 -4.98
C PHE A 37 9.35 -26.03 -3.49
N GLY A 38 8.33 -26.66 -2.93
CA GLY A 38 8.08 -26.66 -1.49
C GLY A 38 9.32 -27.14 -0.74
N VAL A 39 9.75 -26.35 0.24
CA VAL A 39 10.81 -26.73 1.18
C VAL A 39 10.39 -28.06 1.85
N PRO A 40 11.28 -29.07 1.94
CA PRO A 40 10.92 -30.46 2.28
C PRO A 40 10.28 -30.67 3.67
N HIS A 41 10.21 -29.65 4.52
CA HIS A 41 9.71 -29.76 5.90
C HIS A 41 8.26 -29.32 6.13
N SER A 42 7.44 -28.99 5.12
CA SER A 42 6.03 -28.64 5.42
C SER A 42 4.99 -28.89 4.34
N LYS A 43 4.14 -29.88 4.62
CA LYS A 43 3.03 -30.38 3.79
C LYS A 43 1.79 -29.45 3.70
N ARG A 44 1.88 -28.18 4.10
CA ARG A 44 0.74 -27.23 4.07
C ARG A 44 1.20 -25.79 3.77
N LEU A 45 1.93 -25.61 2.67
CA LEU A 45 2.15 -24.29 2.09
C LEU A 45 0.94 -23.96 1.21
N LEU A 46 0.21 -22.89 1.53
CA LEU A 46 -0.68 -22.28 0.53
C LEU A 46 0.22 -21.88 -0.64
N PRO A 47 0.00 -22.39 -1.86
CA PRO A 47 0.85 -22.04 -2.99
C PRO A 47 0.81 -20.53 -3.17
N LEU A 48 1.95 -19.86 -3.01
CA LEU A 48 2.06 -18.40 -3.20
C LEU A 48 1.58 -17.98 -4.60
N LEU A 49 1.58 -18.91 -5.55
CA LEU A 49 0.96 -18.76 -6.86
C LEU A 49 -0.56 -18.50 -6.78
N ALA A 50 -1.28 -19.17 -5.88
CA ALA A 50 -2.72 -18.92 -5.67
C ALA A 50 -3.00 -17.53 -5.07
N LEU A 51 -2.00 -16.93 -4.41
CA LEU A 51 -2.07 -15.56 -3.88
C LEU A 51 -1.74 -14.50 -4.96
N THR A 52 -1.10 -14.88 -6.06
CA THR A 52 -0.81 -13.94 -7.16
C THR A 52 -2.09 -13.44 -7.82
N PHE A 53 -3.10 -14.29 -7.98
CA PHE A 53 -4.37 -13.90 -8.60
C PHE A 53 -5.11 -12.80 -7.81
N PRO A 54 -5.36 -12.95 -6.50
CA PRO A 54 -5.86 -11.88 -5.63
C PRO A 54 -5.09 -10.56 -5.74
N THR A 55 -3.76 -10.65 -5.78
CA THR A 55 -2.89 -9.48 -5.76
C THR A 55 -2.85 -8.76 -7.10
N VAL A 56 -2.83 -9.50 -8.20
CA VAL A 56 -2.97 -8.93 -9.56
C VAL A 56 -4.34 -8.29 -9.70
N LEU A 57 -5.40 -8.96 -9.23
CA LEU A 57 -6.75 -8.42 -9.26
C LEU A 57 -6.85 -7.09 -8.49
N HIS A 58 -6.26 -7.02 -7.29
CA HIS A 58 -6.18 -5.78 -6.52
C HIS A 58 -5.41 -4.69 -7.25
N GLY A 59 -4.24 -5.00 -7.83
CA GLY A 59 -3.46 -4.03 -8.61
C GLY A 59 -4.21 -3.50 -9.82
N VAL A 60 -4.94 -4.36 -10.54
CA VAL A 60 -5.78 -3.96 -11.68
C VAL A 60 -6.95 -3.09 -11.23
N LEU A 61 -7.64 -3.47 -10.15
CA LEU A 61 -8.73 -2.68 -9.56
C LEU A 61 -8.24 -1.29 -9.14
N HIS A 62 -7.09 -1.23 -8.45
CA HIS A 62 -6.48 0.01 -8.00
C HIS A 62 -6.18 0.94 -9.18
N TYR A 63 -5.55 0.40 -10.23
CA TYR A 63 -5.26 1.18 -11.44
C TYR A 63 -6.51 1.71 -12.12
N ILE A 64 -7.55 0.88 -12.29
CA ILE A 64 -8.79 1.28 -12.96
C ILE A 64 -9.50 2.38 -12.16
N ILE A 65 -9.64 2.20 -10.85
CA ILE A 65 -10.34 3.16 -9.97
C ILE A 65 -9.55 4.47 -9.90
N SER A 66 -8.23 4.41 -9.67
CA SER A 66 -7.39 5.60 -9.60
C SER A 66 -7.41 6.39 -10.92
N SER A 67 -7.31 5.71 -12.08
CA SER A 67 -7.42 6.36 -13.39
C SER A 67 -8.79 7.02 -13.62
N ALA A 68 -9.87 6.36 -13.19
CA ALA A 68 -11.23 6.89 -13.31
C ALA A 68 -11.44 8.12 -12.41
N VAL A 69 -11.02 8.05 -11.14
CA VAL A 69 -11.15 9.16 -10.19
C VAL A 69 -10.26 10.33 -10.60
N GLN A 70 -9.02 10.09 -11.05
CA GLN A 70 -8.14 11.16 -11.52
C GLN A 70 -8.76 11.91 -12.71
N LYS A 71 -9.31 11.19 -13.71
CA LYS A 71 -10.02 11.81 -14.84
C LYS A 71 -11.25 12.59 -14.39
N LEU A 72 -12.00 12.07 -13.42
CA LEU A 72 -13.17 12.75 -12.87
C LEU A 72 -12.78 14.04 -12.15
N VAL A 73 -11.74 14.00 -11.29
CA VAL A 73 -11.26 15.16 -10.55
C VAL A 73 -10.72 16.23 -11.50
N LEU A 74 -9.93 15.85 -12.51
CA LEU A 74 -9.45 16.77 -13.55
C LEU A 74 -10.60 17.35 -14.38
N PHE A 75 -11.63 16.55 -14.68
CA PHE A 75 -12.82 17.02 -15.39
C PHE A 75 -13.57 18.08 -14.57
N PHE A 76 -13.74 17.86 -13.26
CA PHE A 76 -14.36 18.84 -12.36
C PHE A 76 -13.54 20.13 -12.26
N LEU A 77 -12.22 20.03 -12.04
CA LEU A 77 -11.30 21.18 -12.01
C LEU A 77 -11.37 22.02 -13.29
N LYS A 78 -11.34 21.36 -14.46
CA LYS A 78 -11.41 22.05 -15.76
C LYS A 78 -12.78 22.68 -16.03
N LYS A 79 -13.86 22.03 -15.60
CA LYS A 79 -15.23 22.55 -15.72
C LYS A 79 -15.42 23.80 -14.85
N GLU A 80 -14.86 23.81 -13.65
CA GLU A 80 -14.93 24.95 -12.72
C GLU A 80 -14.10 26.14 -13.23
N ASN A 81 -12.88 25.89 -13.72
CA ASN A 81 -11.99 26.95 -14.23
C ASN A 81 -12.53 27.64 -15.51
N SER A 82 -13.41 26.99 -16.26
CA SER A 82 -14.06 27.58 -17.44
C SER A 82 -15.07 28.70 -17.10
N SER A 83 -15.36 28.92 -15.82
CA SER A 83 -16.28 29.96 -15.34
C SER A 83 -15.60 31.21 -14.76
N SER A 84 -14.27 31.20 -14.60
CA SER A 84 -13.49 32.37 -14.16
C SER A 84 -12.66 32.95 -15.31
N PHE A 85 -12.86 34.24 -15.59
CA PHE A 85 -12.15 35.00 -16.62
C PHE A 85 -10.61 34.94 -16.47
N PRO A 86 -9.84 34.90 -17.57
CA PRO A 86 -8.38 34.84 -17.48
C PRO A 86 -7.83 36.23 -17.16
N ALA A 87 -7.23 36.38 -15.97
CA ALA A 87 -6.37 37.53 -15.67
C ALA A 87 -5.01 37.28 -16.34
N GLU A 88 -4.75 38.03 -17.43
CA GLU A 88 -3.45 38.14 -18.09
C GLU A 88 -2.35 38.63 -17.13
N ASN A 89 -1.11 38.19 -17.41
CA ASN A 89 0.20 38.62 -16.88
C ASN A 89 0.86 37.80 -15.75
N SER A 90 0.90 36.48 -15.87
CA SER A 90 1.86 35.63 -15.14
C SER A 90 2.93 35.03 -16.08
N ASN A 91 4.18 35.12 -15.64
CA ASN A 91 5.39 34.62 -16.33
C ASN A 91 5.23 33.16 -16.79
N SER A 92 5.78 32.79 -17.95
CA SER A 92 5.65 31.46 -18.59
C SER A 92 5.96 30.28 -17.64
N VAL A 93 6.88 30.48 -16.69
CA VAL A 93 7.25 29.50 -15.67
C VAL A 93 6.19 29.32 -14.59
N GLN A 94 5.50 30.40 -14.18
CA GLN A 94 4.39 30.32 -13.22
C GLN A 94 3.18 29.58 -13.83
N ASN A 95 2.90 29.79 -15.11
CA ASN A 95 1.82 29.09 -15.81
C ASN A 95 2.07 27.57 -15.93
N MET A 96 3.33 27.16 -16.09
CA MET A 96 3.71 25.73 -16.08
C MET A 96 3.48 25.11 -14.69
N LEU A 97 3.76 25.88 -13.64
CA LEU A 97 3.59 25.46 -12.26
C LEU A 97 2.11 25.29 -11.89
N ASP A 98 1.28 26.27 -12.26
CA ASP A 98 -0.16 26.26 -12.02
C ASP A 98 -0.89 25.17 -12.81
N ALA A 99 -0.32 24.67 -13.91
CA ALA A 99 -0.84 23.50 -14.60
C ALA A 99 -0.44 22.17 -13.91
N TYR A 100 0.78 22.09 -13.38
CA TYR A 100 1.34 20.84 -12.82
C TYR A 100 0.81 20.50 -11.42
N PHE A 101 0.73 21.48 -10.52
CA PHE A 101 0.25 21.27 -9.15
C PHE A 101 -1.17 20.70 -9.02
N PRO A 102 -2.19 21.19 -9.75
CA PRO A 102 -3.54 20.63 -9.67
C PRO A 102 -3.61 19.22 -10.25
N GLU A 103 -2.80 18.88 -11.25
CA GLU A 103 -2.71 17.51 -11.77
C GLU A 103 -2.15 16.54 -10.71
N LEU A 104 -1.13 16.99 -9.99
CA LEU A 104 -0.51 16.21 -8.92
C LEU A 104 -1.47 16.02 -7.73
N ILE A 105 -2.16 17.08 -7.30
CA ILE A 105 -3.20 17.01 -6.25
C ILE A 105 -4.33 16.07 -6.68
N ALA A 106 -4.78 16.15 -7.94
CA ALA A 106 -5.80 15.26 -8.48
C ALA A 106 -5.36 13.79 -8.46
N SER A 107 -4.10 13.52 -8.81
CA SER A 107 -3.53 12.17 -8.74
C SER A 107 -3.48 11.64 -7.29
N PHE A 108 -3.03 12.45 -6.33
CA PHE A 108 -3.02 12.04 -4.92
C PHE A 108 -4.42 11.83 -4.34
N ALA A 109 -5.37 12.71 -4.67
CA ALA A 109 -6.76 12.56 -4.24
C ALA A 109 -7.40 11.30 -4.84
N ALA A 110 -7.06 10.98 -6.09
CA ALA A 110 -7.52 9.75 -6.74
C ALA A 110 -6.95 8.50 -6.07
N SER A 111 -5.65 8.49 -5.78
CA SER A 111 -5.01 7.39 -5.05
C SER A 111 -5.60 7.23 -3.65
N LEU A 112 -5.80 8.33 -2.90
CA LEU A 112 -6.41 8.29 -1.56
C LEU A 112 -7.82 7.69 -1.60
N CYS A 113 -8.66 8.16 -2.53
CA CYS A 113 -10.02 7.65 -2.70
C CYS A 113 -10.01 6.14 -3.03
N THR A 114 -9.08 5.74 -3.90
CA THR A 114 -8.90 4.34 -4.30
C THR A 114 -8.50 3.48 -3.11
N ASP A 115 -7.54 3.93 -2.31
CA ASP A 115 -7.08 3.21 -1.12
C ASP A 115 -8.19 3.09 -0.09
N VAL A 116 -8.99 4.14 0.14
CA VAL A 116 -10.15 4.08 1.04
C VAL A 116 -11.20 3.07 0.56
N MET A 117 -11.48 3.02 -0.75
CA MET A 117 -12.44 2.08 -1.32
C MET A 117 -11.94 0.63 -1.30
N LEU A 118 -10.64 0.42 -1.56
CA LEU A 118 -10.03 -0.90 -1.61
C LEU A 118 -9.45 -1.37 -0.27
N TYR A 119 -9.51 -0.54 0.77
CA TYR A 119 -8.96 -0.82 2.10
C TYR A 119 -9.37 -2.19 2.69
N PRO A 120 -10.66 -2.61 2.59
CA PRO A 120 -11.05 -3.91 3.10
C PRO A 120 -10.38 -5.08 2.35
N LEU A 121 -10.19 -4.93 1.04
CA LEU A 121 -9.53 -5.93 0.20
C LEU A 121 -8.03 -5.98 0.50
N GLU A 122 -7.41 -4.82 0.67
CA GLU A 122 -6.00 -4.70 1.07
C GLU A 122 -5.76 -5.37 2.43
N THR A 123 -6.64 -5.14 3.41
CA THR A 123 -6.54 -5.77 4.74
C THR A 123 -6.61 -7.30 4.66
N VAL A 124 -7.53 -7.84 3.85
CA VAL A 124 -7.67 -9.28 3.62
C VAL A 124 -6.42 -9.85 2.93
N LEU A 125 -5.91 -9.16 1.92
CA LEU A 125 -4.67 -9.54 1.23
C LEU A 125 -3.50 -9.55 2.19
N HIS A 126 -3.31 -8.50 2.99
CA HIS A 126 -2.20 -8.39 3.93
C HIS A 126 -2.20 -9.55 4.93
N ARG A 127 -3.36 -9.87 5.51
CA ARG A 127 -3.51 -11.02 6.42
C ARG A 127 -3.22 -12.36 5.75
N LEU A 128 -3.64 -12.53 4.50
CA LEU A 128 -3.39 -13.75 3.74
C LEU A 128 -1.91 -13.90 3.35
N HIS A 129 -1.21 -12.79 3.07
CA HIS A 129 0.25 -12.78 2.83
C HIS A 129 1.04 -13.11 4.11
N ILE A 130 0.64 -12.56 5.26
CA ILE A 130 1.28 -12.84 6.56
C ILE A 130 1.09 -14.32 6.93
N GLN A 131 -0.13 -14.86 6.81
CA GLN A 131 -0.41 -16.27 7.10
C GLN A 131 0.39 -17.22 6.19
N GLY A 132 0.50 -16.89 4.90
CA GLY A 132 1.24 -17.68 3.92
C GLY A 132 2.70 -17.88 4.27
N THR A 133 3.20 -17.24 5.34
CA THR A 133 4.61 -17.20 5.63
C THR A 133 5.12 -17.59 7.02
N ARG A 134 4.34 -18.22 7.88
CA ARG A 134 4.88 -18.69 9.19
C ARG A 134 5.76 -17.65 9.92
N THR A 135 5.34 -16.39 9.97
CA THR A 135 5.96 -15.43 10.89
C THR A 135 5.44 -15.72 12.28
N ILE A 136 6.33 -16.14 13.18
CA ILE A 136 6.07 -16.05 14.62
C ILE A 136 6.27 -14.57 14.97
N ILE A 137 5.18 -13.90 15.36
CA ILE A 137 5.19 -12.49 15.74
C ILE A 137 5.45 -12.45 17.25
N ASP A 138 6.49 -11.69 17.64
CA ASP A 138 6.74 -11.37 19.05
C ASP A 138 5.59 -10.52 19.58
N ASN A 139 5.01 -10.88 20.72
CA ASN A 139 3.99 -10.05 21.38
C ASN A 139 4.63 -8.74 21.84
N THR A 140 4.45 -7.67 21.06
CA THR A 140 5.06 -6.36 21.32
C THR A 140 4.38 -5.63 22.49
N ASP A 141 3.22 -6.10 22.96
CA ASP A 141 2.49 -5.46 24.06
C ASP A 141 3.03 -5.88 25.44
N LEU A 142 3.67 -7.05 25.55
CA LEU A 142 4.14 -7.61 26.83
C LEU A 142 5.59 -8.12 26.81
N GLY A 143 6.22 -8.29 25.64
CA GLY A 143 7.66 -8.63 25.52
C GLY A 143 8.07 -10.04 25.97
N TYR A 144 7.13 -10.91 26.33
CA TYR A 144 7.42 -12.26 26.88
C TYR A 144 6.55 -13.39 26.30
N GLU A 145 5.67 -13.13 25.33
CA GLU A 145 4.86 -14.18 24.72
C GLU A 145 4.99 -14.19 23.20
N VAL A 146 5.08 -15.40 22.64
CA VAL A 146 4.92 -15.63 21.21
C VAL A 146 3.48 -16.04 21.00
N LEU A 147 2.61 -15.12 20.56
CA LEU A 147 1.30 -15.55 20.07
C LEU A 147 1.48 -16.02 18.63
N PRO A 148 1.37 -17.34 18.34
CA PRO A 148 1.24 -17.75 16.95
C PRO A 148 -0.06 -17.14 16.43
N ILE A 149 0.01 -16.27 15.41
CA ILE A 149 -1.18 -15.96 14.60
C ILE A 149 -1.52 -17.24 13.83
N ASN A 150 -2.16 -18.17 14.52
CA ASN A 150 -2.65 -19.42 13.97
C ASN A 150 -4.06 -19.20 13.37
N THR A 151 -4.30 -18.04 12.77
CA THR A 151 -5.49 -17.85 11.93
C THR A 151 -5.21 -18.56 10.61
N GLN A 152 -5.59 -19.83 10.53
CA GLN A 152 -5.50 -20.62 9.31
C GLN A 152 -6.69 -20.28 8.42
N TYR A 153 -6.54 -19.29 7.53
CA TYR A 153 -7.53 -19.07 6.48
C TYR A 153 -7.32 -20.10 5.36
N GLU A 154 -8.39 -20.79 4.96
CA GLU A 154 -8.38 -21.71 3.81
C GLU A 154 -8.35 -20.96 2.46
N GLY A 155 -8.64 -19.66 2.48
CA GLY A 155 -8.56 -18.76 1.32
C GLY A 155 -9.16 -17.39 1.61
N MET A 156 -9.27 -16.54 0.59
CA MET A 156 -9.77 -15.16 0.73
C MET A 156 -11.18 -15.09 1.33
N ARG A 157 -12.09 -15.97 0.92
CA ARG A 157 -13.48 -16.00 1.42
C ARG A 157 -13.54 -16.37 2.90
N ASP A 158 -12.70 -17.30 3.32
CA ASP A 158 -12.60 -17.73 4.70
C ASP A 158 -11.97 -16.65 5.58
N CYS A 159 -10.97 -15.94 5.06
CA CYS A 159 -10.40 -14.73 5.69
C CYS A 159 -11.46 -13.64 5.91
N ILE A 160 -12.25 -13.30 4.89
CA ILE A 160 -13.34 -12.31 5.00
C ILE A 160 -14.34 -12.73 6.08
N ASN A 161 -14.78 -13.99 6.06
CA ASN A 161 -15.76 -14.49 7.02
C ASN A 161 -15.21 -14.50 8.45
N SER A 162 -13.95 -14.88 8.62
CA SER A 162 -13.28 -14.91 9.91
C SER A 162 -13.11 -13.50 10.49
N ILE A 163 -12.65 -12.52 9.69
CA ILE A 163 -12.58 -11.11 10.12
C ILE A 163 -13.96 -10.61 10.55
N LYS A 164 -14.99 -10.86 9.73
CA LYS A 164 -16.36 -10.43 10.04
C LYS A 164 -16.90 -11.05 11.33
N ARG A 165 -16.57 -12.32 11.60
CA ARG A 165 -17.07 -13.06 12.77
C ARG A 165 -16.29 -12.72 14.05
N GLU A 166 -14.97 -12.60 13.96
CA GLU A 166 -14.08 -12.48 15.13
C GLU A 166 -13.82 -11.02 15.51
N GLU A 167 -13.72 -10.12 14.53
CA GLU A 167 -13.35 -8.71 14.72
C GLU A 167 -14.47 -7.73 14.32
N GLY A 168 -15.50 -8.23 13.65
CA GLY A 168 -16.60 -7.41 13.14
C GLY A 168 -16.24 -6.57 11.92
N MET A 169 -17.14 -5.67 11.51
CA MET A 169 -16.96 -4.82 10.33
C MET A 169 -15.78 -3.84 10.47
N LEU A 170 -15.43 -3.46 11.71
CA LEU A 170 -14.28 -2.59 11.99
C LEU A 170 -12.93 -3.30 11.85
N GLY A 171 -12.92 -4.65 11.88
CA GLY A 171 -11.72 -5.45 11.64
C GLY A 171 -11.07 -5.19 10.27
N PHE A 172 -11.88 -4.86 9.27
CA PHE A 172 -11.41 -4.49 7.92
C PHE A 172 -10.74 -3.11 7.83
N TYR A 173 -10.89 -2.27 8.86
CA TYR A 173 -10.31 -0.92 8.91
C TYR A 173 -9.17 -0.81 9.93
N LYS A 174 -8.72 -1.95 10.50
CA LYS A 174 -7.55 -1.97 11.39
C LYS A 174 -6.29 -1.58 10.62
N GLY A 175 -5.63 -0.53 11.10
CA GLY A 175 -4.44 0.04 10.46
C GLY A 175 -4.74 1.29 9.61
N PHE A 176 -5.99 1.74 9.51
CA PHE A 176 -6.35 2.89 8.68
C PHE A 176 -5.60 4.18 9.09
N GLY A 177 -5.25 4.30 10.37
CA GLY A 177 -4.41 5.39 10.87
C GLY A 177 -3.04 5.47 10.18
N ALA A 178 -2.43 4.35 9.80
CA ALA A 178 -1.17 4.34 9.05
C ALA A 178 -1.33 4.97 7.66
N VAL A 179 -2.45 4.70 6.98
CA VAL A 179 -2.78 5.32 5.69
C VAL A 179 -2.95 6.84 5.86
N ILE A 180 -3.64 7.29 6.91
CA ILE A 180 -3.79 8.72 7.19
C ILE A 180 -2.41 9.38 7.36
N VAL A 181 -1.52 8.78 8.14
CA VAL A 181 -0.15 9.29 8.36
C VAL A 181 0.63 9.34 7.05
N GLN A 182 0.56 8.27 6.25
CA GLN A 182 1.22 8.21 4.95
C GLN A 182 0.78 9.35 4.02
N TYR A 183 -0.53 9.55 3.86
CA TYR A 183 -1.06 10.61 3.00
C TYR A 183 -0.80 12.01 3.57
N THR A 184 -0.81 12.17 4.88
CA THR A 184 -0.42 13.43 5.54
C THR A 184 1.03 13.78 5.19
N LEU A 185 1.93 12.79 5.23
CA LEU A 185 3.33 12.96 4.87
C LEU A 185 3.48 13.30 3.37
N HIS A 186 2.75 12.62 2.49
CA HIS A 186 2.74 12.96 1.05
C HIS A 186 2.31 14.41 0.80
N VAL A 187 1.25 14.87 1.46
CA VAL A 187 0.78 16.27 1.35
C VAL A 187 1.81 17.25 1.91
N ALA A 188 2.44 16.94 3.05
CA ALA A 188 3.46 17.79 3.64
C ALA A 188 4.68 17.98 2.72
N VAL A 189 5.17 16.89 2.13
CA VAL A 189 6.27 16.93 1.15
C VAL A 189 5.89 17.76 -0.08
N LEU A 190 4.66 17.61 -0.55
CA LEU A 190 4.11 18.40 -1.66
C LEU A 190 4.10 19.91 -1.34
N GLN A 191 3.60 20.30 -0.17
CA GLN A 191 3.56 21.71 0.25
C GLN A 191 4.97 22.28 0.40
N LEU A 192 5.89 21.52 1.00
CA LEU A 192 7.28 21.90 1.12
C LEU A 192 7.92 22.15 -0.26
N THR A 193 7.66 21.25 -1.22
CA THR A 193 8.16 21.36 -2.59
C THR A 193 7.62 22.61 -3.28
N LYS A 194 6.32 22.90 -3.10
CA LYS A 194 5.70 24.13 -3.61
C LYS A 194 6.34 25.38 -3.04
N VAL A 195 6.56 25.42 -1.73
CA VAL A 195 7.21 26.57 -1.05
C VAL A 195 8.62 26.76 -1.58
N ILE A 196 9.46 25.71 -1.58
CA ILE A 196 10.84 25.77 -2.06
C ILE A 196 10.90 26.30 -3.50
N TYR A 197 10.07 25.75 -4.38
CA TYR A 197 10.07 26.17 -5.78
C TYR A 197 9.61 27.62 -5.95
N SER A 198 8.58 28.04 -5.22
CA SER A 198 8.11 29.43 -5.26
C SER A 198 9.16 30.43 -4.76
N THR A 199 9.89 30.08 -3.70
CA THR A 199 10.97 30.91 -3.15
C THR A 199 12.17 30.99 -4.10
N LEU A 200 12.55 29.88 -4.75
CA LEU A 200 13.62 29.88 -5.75
C LEU A 200 13.27 30.77 -6.94
N LEU A 201 12.04 30.70 -7.43
CA LEU A 201 11.59 31.55 -8.54
C LEU A 201 11.61 33.04 -8.18
N GLN A 202 11.17 33.40 -6.97
CA GLN A 202 11.21 34.78 -6.50
C GLN A 202 12.63 35.33 -6.34
N ASN A 203 13.62 34.47 -6.08
CA ASN A 203 15.01 34.89 -5.90
C ASN A 203 15.78 35.01 -7.23
N ILE A 204 15.22 34.47 -8.32
CA ILE A 204 15.80 34.53 -9.67
C ILE A 204 15.23 35.71 -10.49
N SER A 205 14.03 36.19 -10.15
CA SER A 205 13.37 37.36 -10.76
C SER A 205 13.79 38.68 -10.12
#